data_AF-A0A496XK10-F1
#
_entry.id   AF-A0A496XK10-F1
#
_cell.length_a   1.000
_cell.length_b   1.000
_cell.length_c   1.000
_cell.angle_alpha   90.00
_cell.angle_beta   90.00
_cell.angle_gamma   90.00
#
_symmetry.space_group_name_H-M   'P 1'
#
loop_
_entity.id
_entity.type
_entity.pdbx_description
1 polymer ?
#
loop_
_entity_poly.entity_id
_entity_poly.type
_entity_poly.pdbx_seq_one_letter_code
_entity_poly.pdbx_strand_id
1 'polypeptide(L)'
;MNSLSVSEPVRTKKELLSAYELVEDILSKSERSRNCDNWLIFKFLQRSGQDIRVEKHNMGFSIVHRMPFDNFGKQPSRETITRVRRMIQMSEGRFLPTDIDVFDRRSSRSKSFKHFFKRGVA
;
A
#
# COMPACT_ATOMS: atom_id res chain seq x y z
N MET A 1 32.76 -1.82 -23.58
CA MET A 1 31.85 -2.92 -23.20
C MET A 1 30.61 -2.29 -22.58
N ASN A 2 29.52 -2.15 -23.35
CA ASN A 2 28.25 -1.65 -22.84
C ASN A 2 27.58 -2.76 -22.03
N SER A 3 27.61 -2.62 -20.71
CA SER A 3 26.91 -3.49 -19.78
C SER A 3 25.40 -3.37 -20.03
N LEU A 4 24.83 -4.45 -20.57
CA LEU A 4 23.42 -4.66 -20.81
C LEU A 4 22.57 -4.21 -19.62
N SER A 5 21.70 -3.25 -19.88
CA SER A 5 20.62 -2.81 -19.00
C SER A 5 19.78 -4.01 -18.59
N VAL A 6 19.82 -4.37 -17.31
CA VAL A 6 18.88 -5.32 -16.73
C VAL A 6 17.48 -4.75 -16.95
N SER A 7 16.69 -5.43 -17.77
CA SER A 7 15.43 -4.95 -18.31
C SER A 7 14.44 -4.59 -17.18
N GLU A 8 13.95 -3.35 -17.23
CA GLU A 8 12.96 -2.76 -16.32
C GLU A 8 11.83 -3.70 -15.80
N PRO A 9 11.22 -4.61 -16.60
CA PRO A 9 10.16 -5.50 -16.10
C PRO A 9 10.56 -6.43 -14.95
N VAL A 10 11.83 -6.85 -14.86
CA VAL A 10 12.28 -7.79 -13.81
C VAL A 10 12.36 -7.11 -12.44
N ARG A 11 12.77 -5.83 -12.42
CA ARG A 11 12.88 -5.03 -11.18
C ARG A 11 11.50 -4.71 -10.61
N THR A 12 10.56 -4.32 -11.47
CA THR A 12 9.16 -4.00 -11.08
C THR A 12 8.45 -5.22 -10.50
N LYS A 13 8.65 -6.42 -11.07
CA LYS A 13 8.02 -7.65 -10.55
C LYS A 13 8.52 -8.00 -9.15
N LYS A 14 9.83 -7.86 -8.91
CA LYS A 14 10.44 -8.12 -7.58
C LYS A 14 9.94 -7.12 -6.53
N GLU A 15 9.81 -5.85 -6.89
CA GLU A 15 9.28 -4.81 -6.00
C GLU A 15 7.81 -5.07 -5.64
N LEU A 16 6.99 -5.47 -6.62
CA LEU A 16 5.59 -5.81 -6.37
C LEU A 16 5.45 -7.05 -5.48
N LEU A 17 6.32 -8.06 -5.67
CA LEU A 17 6.33 -9.25 -4.85
C LEU A 17 6.71 -8.94 -3.40
N SER A 18 7.78 -8.16 -3.17
CA SER A 18 8.19 -7.79 -1.82
C SER A 18 7.15 -6.91 -1.12
N ALA A 19 6.51 -6.00 -1.86
CA ALA A 19 5.40 -5.21 -1.34
C ALA A 19 4.21 -6.10 -0.96
N TYR A 20 3.91 -7.11 -1.78
CA TYR A 20 2.86 -8.09 -1.51
C TYR A 20 3.11 -8.85 -0.22
N GLU A 21 4.28 -9.52 -0.12
CA GLU A 21 4.65 -10.33 1.04
C GLU A 21 4.61 -9.50 2.34
N LEU A 22 5.13 -8.27 2.29
CA LEU A 22 5.15 -7.42 3.48
C LEU A 22 3.76 -6.91 3.87
N VAL A 23 2.91 -6.53 2.89
CA VAL A 23 1.53 -6.13 3.18
C VAL A 23 0.73 -7.30 3.73
N GLU A 24 0.88 -8.50 3.15
CA GLU A 24 0.25 -9.72 3.63
C GLU A 24 0.63 -10.02 5.09
N ASP A 25 1.93 -9.98 5.41
CA ASP A 25 2.43 -10.16 6.77
C ASP A 25 1.79 -9.17 7.75
N ILE A 26 1.74 -7.88 7.37
CA ILE A 26 1.17 -6.83 8.21
C ILE A 26 -0.34 -7.04 8.42
N LEU A 27 -1.08 -7.38 7.36
CA LEU A 27 -2.53 -7.60 7.44
C LEU A 27 -2.86 -8.84 8.28
N SER A 28 -2.04 -9.90 8.20
CA SER A 28 -2.23 -11.09 9.02
C SER A 28 -2.09 -10.78 10.52
N LYS A 29 -1.16 -9.90 10.89
CA LYS A 29 -0.80 -9.60 12.28
C LYS A 29 -1.52 -8.40 12.91
N SER A 30 -2.11 -7.51 12.13
CA SER A 30 -2.65 -6.22 12.63
C SER A 30 -4.01 -5.91 12.04
N GLU A 31 -5.06 -6.10 12.84
CA GLU A 31 -6.43 -5.72 12.47
C GLU A 31 -6.56 -4.23 12.16
N ARG A 32 -5.86 -3.39 12.92
CA ARG A 32 -5.83 -1.94 12.68
C ARG A 32 -5.32 -1.60 11.28
N SER A 33 -4.39 -2.40 10.73
CA SER A 33 -3.90 -2.24 9.36
C SER A 33 -4.94 -2.67 8.32
N ARG A 34 -5.82 -3.62 8.66
CA ARG A 34 -6.96 -4.02 7.80
C ARG A 34 -7.94 -2.85 7.65
N ASN A 35 -8.13 -2.06 8.72
CA ASN A 35 -9.12 -0.98 8.77
C ASN A 35 -8.58 0.41 8.39
N CYS A 36 -7.27 0.66 8.52
CA CYS A 36 -6.69 2.01 8.35
C CYS A 36 -5.44 2.04 7.45
N ASP A 37 -5.53 2.77 6.33
CA ASP A 37 -4.44 2.89 5.34
C ASP A 37 -3.21 3.57 5.93
N ASN A 38 -3.38 4.62 6.74
CA ASN A 38 -2.27 5.31 7.38
C ASN A 38 -1.51 4.38 8.34
N TRP A 39 -2.23 3.51 9.05
CA TRP A 39 -1.61 2.54 9.95
C TRP A 39 -0.87 1.44 9.18
N LEU A 40 -1.44 0.98 8.05
CA LEU A 40 -0.76 0.07 7.14
C LEU A 40 0.55 0.68 6.61
N ILE A 41 0.52 1.92 6.13
CA ILE A 41 1.69 2.63 5.61
C ILE A 41 2.75 2.80 6.70
N PHE A 42 2.35 3.20 7.92
CA PHE A 42 3.24 3.31 9.06
C PHE A 42 3.94 1.97 9.36
N LYS A 43 3.18 0.87 9.41
CA LYS A 43 3.74 -0.47 9.66
C LYS A 43 4.62 -0.97 8.54
N PHE A 44 4.27 -0.66 7.29
CA PHE A 44 5.08 -0.98 6.12
C PHE A 44 6.45 -0.33 6.24
N LEU A 45 6.48 0.99 6.39
CA LEU A 45 7.73 1.74 6.54
C LEU A 45 8.54 1.23 7.74
N GLN A 46 7.87 0.94 8.88
CA GLN A 46 8.53 0.47 10.10
C GLN A 46 9.24 -0.87 9.87
N ARG A 47 8.59 -1.80 9.16
CA ARG A 47 9.16 -3.10 8.83
C ARG A 47 10.22 -3.03 7.72
N SER A 48 10.17 -2.02 6.87
CA SER A 48 11.21 -1.73 5.87
C SER A 48 12.46 -1.05 6.47
N GLY A 49 12.58 -0.99 7.80
CA GLY A 49 13.76 -0.47 8.50
C GLY A 49 13.96 1.04 8.34
N GLN A 50 12.90 1.79 8.01
CA GLN A 50 13.00 3.24 7.89
C GLN A 50 12.98 3.91 9.26
N ASP A 51 13.76 4.98 9.40
CA ASP A 51 13.63 5.90 10.53
C ASP A 51 12.38 6.75 10.31
N ILE A 52 11.37 6.56 11.16
CA ILE A 52 10.04 7.14 11.02
C ILE A 52 9.73 7.99 12.23
N ARG A 53 9.19 9.17 11.98
CA ARG A 53 8.62 10.08 12.96
C ARG A 53 7.18 10.37 12.57
N VAL A 54 6.30 10.36 13.58
CA VAL A 54 4.92 10.78 13.41
C VAL A 54 4.82 12.20 13.92
N GLU A 55 4.53 13.14 13.03
CA GLU A 55 4.38 14.55 13.40
C GLU A 55 2.90 14.90 13.45
N LYS A 56 2.48 15.55 14.54
CA LYS A 56 1.12 16.07 14.70
C LYS A 56 1.10 17.52 14.21
N HIS A 57 0.13 17.87 13.38
CA HIS A 57 -0.12 19.23 12.93
C HIS A 57 -1.59 19.58 13.13
N ASN A 58 -1.95 20.84 12.92
CA ASN A 58 -3.32 21.34 13.17
C ASN A 58 -4.41 20.58 12.40
N MET A 59 -4.06 19.97 11.26
CA MET A 59 -4.98 19.23 10.38
C MET A 59 -4.90 17.70 10.53
N GLY A 60 -4.11 17.17 11.48
CA GLY A 60 -4.00 15.73 11.71
C GLY A 60 -2.57 15.27 12.02
N PHE A 61 -2.18 14.15 11.43
CA PHE A 61 -0.85 13.56 11.59
C PHE A 61 -0.22 13.24 10.25
N SER A 62 1.08 13.48 10.15
CA SER A 62 1.90 13.12 8.99
C SER A 62 2.92 12.04 9.40
N ILE A 63 3.19 11.12 8.49
CA ILE A 63 4.26 10.13 8.66
C ILE A 63 5.47 10.68 7.90
N VAL A 64 6.42 11.22 8.66
CA VAL A 64 7.71 11.70 8.16
C VAL A 64 8.72 10.57 8.30
N HIS A 65 9.52 10.33 7.28
CA HIS A 65 10.56 9.31 7.35
C HIS A 65 11.82 9.83 6.69
N ARG A 66 12.97 9.55 7.33
CA ARG A 66 14.26 9.95 6.81
C ARG A 66 14.77 8.82 5.92
N MET A 67 14.62 9.01 4.61
CA MET A 67 15.16 8.08 3.63
C MET A 67 16.55 8.55 3.20
N PRO A 68 17.61 7.73 3.32
CA PRO A 68 18.88 8.01 2.66
C PRO A 68 18.65 8.24 1.17
N PHE A 69 19.32 9.21 0.57
CA PHE A 69 19.14 9.55 -0.85
C PHE A 69 19.33 8.33 -1.76
N ASP A 70 20.26 7.44 -1.43
CA ASP A 70 20.52 6.20 -2.18
C ASP A 70 19.35 5.21 -2.19
N ASN A 71 18.39 5.38 -1.28
CA ASN A 71 17.17 4.57 -1.21
C ASN A 71 15.94 5.29 -1.77
N PHE A 72 16.10 6.55 -2.17
CA PHE A 72 15.06 7.33 -2.82
C PHE A 72 14.61 6.64 -4.11
N GLY A 73 13.31 6.34 -4.21
CA GLY A 73 12.73 5.60 -5.36
C GLY A 73 12.90 4.08 -5.34
N LYS A 74 13.48 3.47 -4.29
CA LYS A 74 13.50 2.01 -4.13
C LYS A 74 12.28 1.46 -3.40
N GLN A 75 11.47 2.34 -2.80
CA GLN A 75 10.28 1.93 -2.07
C GLN A 75 9.02 1.99 -2.94
N PRO A 76 8.11 1.03 -2.78
CA PRO A 76 6.81 1.12 -3.43
C PRO A 76 6.06 2.34 -2.92
N SER A 77 5.36 3.01 -3.84
CA SER A 77 4.56 4.17 -3.50
C SER A 77 3.42 3.80 -2.53
N ARG A 78 2.86 4.81 -1.86
CA ARG A 78 1.67 4.62 -1.01
C ARG A 78 0.50 4.05 -1.83
N GLU A 79 0.35 4.46 -3.08
CA GLU A 79 -0.63 3.89 -4.02
C GLU A 79 -0.37 2.40 -4.28
N THR A 80 0.89 1.99 -4.47
CA THR A 80 1.24 0.57 -4.64
C THR A 80 0.88 -0.25 -3.41
N ILE A 81 1.28 0.19 -2.21
CA ILE A 81 0.95 -0.48 -0.95
C ILE A 81 -0.57 -0.62 -0.78
N THR A 82 -1.30 0.46 -1.04
CA THR A 82 -2.76 0.48 -0.90
C THR A 82 -3.48 -0.35 -1.97
N ARG A 83 -2.93 -0.47 -3.19
CA ARG A 83 -3.41 -1.36 -4.27
C ARG A 83 -3.21 -2.82 -3.91
N VAL A 84 -2.02 -3.20 -3.45
CA VAL A 84 -1.72 -4.56 -2.97
C VAL A 84 -2.71 -4.98 -1.87
N ARG A 85 -2.92 -4.12 -0.87
CA ARG A 85 -3.92 -4.40 0.17
C ARG A 85 -5.34 -4.58 -0.41
N ARG A 86 -5.73 -3.77 -1.41
CA ARG A 86 -7.06 -3.92 -2.03
C ARG A 86 -7.19 -5.24 -2.78
N MET A 87 -6.14 -5.68 -3.46
CA MET A 87 -6.12 -6.96 -4.16
C MET A 87 -6.31 -8.12 -3.16
N ILE A 88 -5.52 -8.15 -2.09
CA ILE A 88 -5.62 -9.17 -1.04
C ILE A 88 -7.01 -9.19 -0.40
N GLN A 89 -7.57 -8.01 -0.07
CA GLN A 89 -8.87 -7.95 0.61
C GLN A 89 -10.07 -8.17 -0.30
N MET A 90 -10.09 -7.57 -1.49
CA MET A 90 -11.28 -7.50 -2.33
C MET A 90 -11.28 -8.55 -3.45
N SER A 91 -10.10 -8.87 -3.99
CA SER A 91 -9.98 -9.86 -5.07
C SER A 91 -9.79 -11.26 -4.50
N GLU A 92 -8.96 -11.42 -3.46
CA GLU A 92 -8.69 -12.73 -2.85
C GLU A 92 -9.59 -13.04 -1.64
N GLY A 93 -10.28 -12.04 -1.09
CA GLY A 93 -11.18 -12.22 0.06
C GLY A 93 -10.47 -12.44 1.40
N ARG A 94 -9.19 -12.07 1.52
CA ARG A 94 -8.36 -12.35 2.69
C ARG A 94 -8.16 -11.11 3.56
N PHE A 95 -8.05 -11.30 4.88
CA PHE A 95 -7.81 -10.22 5.86
C PHE A 95 -8.78 -9.04 5.71
N LEU A 96 -10.06 -9.33 5.52
CA LEU A 96 -11.11 -8.33 5.36
C LEU A 96 -11.08 -7.31 6.52
N PRO A 97 -11.50 -6.05 6.27
CA PRO A 97 -11.76 -5.10 7.34
C PRO A 97 -12.69 -5.72 8.40
N THR A 98 -12.32 -5.60 9.67
CA THR A 98 -13.13 -6.09 10.80
C THR A 98 -14.16 -5.06 11.26
N ASP A 99 -13.91 -3.79 10.96
CA ASP A 99 -14.84 -2.70 11.18
C ASP A 99 -15.86 -2.64 10.03
N ILE A 100 -17.14 -2.81 10.37
CA ILE A 100 -18.25 -2.87 9.40
C ILE A 100 -18.40 -1.55 8.63
N ASP A 101 -18.21 -0.41 9.28
CA ASP A 101 -18.32 0.90 8.62
C ASP A 101 -17.21 1.09 7.60
N VAL A 102 -16.00 0.60 7.93
CA VAL A 102 -14.88 0.61 7.00
C VAL A 102 -15.15 -0.33 5.82
N PHE A 103 -15.68 -1.51 6.09
CA PHE A 103 -16.03 -2.49 5.06
C PHE A 103 -17.07 -1.90 4.09
N ASP A 104 -18.18 -1.38 4.61
CA ASP A 104 -19.28 -0.83 3.83
C ASP A 104 -18.85 0.40 3.04
N ARG A 105 -18.13 1.33 3.66
CA ARG A 105 -17.60 2.51 2.96
C ARG A 105 -16.66 2.12 1.81
N ARG A 106 -15.79 1.12 2.00
CA ARG A 106 -14.87 0.64 0.96
C ARG A 106 -15.61 -0.09 -0.15
N SER A 107 -16.58 -0.94 0.20
CA SER A 107 -17.43 -1.65 -0.75
C SER A 107 -18.24 -0.68 -1.60
N SER A 108 -18.90 0.30 -0.97
CA SER A 108 -19.66 1.36 -1.61
C SER A 108 -18.79 2.16 -2.58
N ARG A 109 -17.63 2.66 -2.14
CA ARG A 109 -16.69 3.37 -3.03
C ARG A 109 -16.25 2.53 -4.21
N SER A 110 -15.89 1.26 -4.00
CA SER A 110 -15.48 0.36 -5.08
C SER A 110 -16.59 0.22 -6.14
N LYS A 111 -17.85 0.07 -5.72
CA LYS A 111 -19.02 0.04 -6.61
C LYS A 111 -19.21 1.37 -7.35
N SER A 112 -19.13 2.50 -6.64
CA SER A 112 -19.26 3.84 -7.25
C SER A 112 -18.18 4.11 -8.29
N PHE A 113 -16.92 3.78 -8.00
CA PHE A 113 -15.81 3.92 -8.96
C PHE A 113 -16.04 3.03 -10.19
N LYS A 114 -16.42 1.76 -10.00
CA LYS A 114 -16.75 0.86 -11.11
C LYS A 114 -17.88 1.42 -11.97
N HIS A 115 -18.94 1.96 -11.36
CA HIS A 115 -20.06 2.54 -12.10
C HIS A 115 -19.66 3.81 -12.86
N PHE A 116 -18.92 4.72 -12.21
CA PHE A 116 -18.51 6.00 -12.80
C PHE A 116 -17.54 5.81 -13.98
N PHE A 117 -16.53 4.96 -13.82
CA PHE A 117 -15.49 4.74 -14.84
C PHE A 117 -15.85 3.67 -15.89
N LYS A 118 -16.90 2.85 -15.69
CA LYS A 118 -17.39 1.91 -16.73
C LYS A 118 -17.95 2.59 -17.99
N ARG A 119 -18.18 3.91 -17.99
CA ARG A 119 -18.67 4.68 -19.15
C ARG A 119 -17.58 5.21 -20.09
N GLY A 120 -16.30 4.84 -19.91
CA GLY A 120 -15.20 5.48 -20.65
C GLY A 120 -14.05 4.58 -21.11
N VAL A 121 -14.26 3.27 -21.22
CA VAL A 121 -13.33 2.39 -21.96
C VAL A 121 -14.12 1.68 -23.04
N ALA A 122 -14.29 2.39 -24.15
CA ALA A 122 -14.60 1.83 -25.47
C ALA A 122 -13.31 1.81 -26.28
#